data_AF-A0A1H9U3G4-F1
#
_entry.id   AF-A0A1H9U3G4-F1
#
_cell.length_a   1.000
_cell.length_b   1.000
_cell.length_c   1.000
_cell.angle_alpha   90.00
_cell.angle_beta   90.00
_cell.angle_gamma   90.00
#
_symmetry.space_group_name_H-M   'P 1'
#
loop_
_entity.id
_entity.type
_entity.pdbx_description
1 polymer ?
#
loop_
_entity_poly.entity_id
_entity_poly.type
_entity_poly.pdbx_seq_one_letter_code
_entity_poly.pdbx_strand_id
1 'polypeptide(L)'
;MELDNEIQVFQFQPKRTNKDMVHKKFKQYLKKNPKLRPIRIHDFRHSHVALLIHLSKGREEYDTIKECLRHSSITTTIDTYSHLYPNKQRSVSDPLDDIFKLSDF
;
A
#
# COMPACT_ATOMS: atom_id res chain seq x y z
N MET A 1 -2.62 0.59 31.98
CA MET A 1 -3.81 -0.15 31.53
C MET A 1 -3.31 -1.35 30.77
N GLU A 2 -3.17 -2.49 31.44
CA GLU A 2 -2.77 -3.73 30.77
C GLU A 2 -3.83 -4.04 29.71
N LEU A 3 -3.43 -4.16 28.44
CA LEU A 3 -4.35 -4.66 27.43
C LEU A 3 -4.68 -6.09 27.80
N ASP A 4 -5.91 -6.30 28.24
CA ASP A 4 -6.48 -7.62 28.41
C ASP A 4 -6.35 -8.37 27.07
N ASN A 5 -5.54 -9.42 27.08
CA ASN A 5 -5.24 -10.25 25.91
C ASN A 5 -6.48 -10.97 25.36
N GLU A 6 -7.65 -10.80 25.99
CA GLU A 6 -8.94 -11.35 25.56
C GLU A 6 -9.74 -10.45 24.62
N ILE A 7 -9.47 -9.14 24.57
CA ILE A 7 -10.25 -8.21 23.77
C ILE A 7 -9.94 -8.40 22.27
N GLN A 8 -10.94 -8.88 21.52
CA GLN A 8 -10.86 -9.02 20.06
C GLN A 8 -11.54 -7.84 19.37
N VAL A 9 -10.78 -7.09 18.56
CA VAL A 9 -11.33 -5.96 17.77
C VAL A 9 -12.35 -6.44 16.72
N PHE A 10 -12.13 -7.63 16.15
CA PHE A 10 -13.04 -8.23 15.17
C PHE A 10 -13.61 -9.55 15.68
N GLN A 11 -14.76 -9.48 16.36
CA GLN A 11 -15.43 -10.63 16.95
C GLN A 11 -16.75 -10.94 16.22
N PHE A 12 -16.66 -11.64 15.08
CA PHE A 12 -17.84 -12.16 14.38
C PHE A 12 -18.34 -13.49 14.97
N GLN A 13 -17.48 -14.16 15.74
CA GLN A 13 -17.73 -15.40 16.46
C GLN A 13 -16.91 -15.37 17.75
N PRO A 14 -17.31 -16.11 18.81
CA PRO A 14 -16.54 -16.17 20.06
C PRO A 14 -15.16 -16.83 19.90
N LYS A 15 -14.89 -17.47 18.77
CA LYS A 15 -13.60 -18.08 18.44
C LYS A 15 -12.67 -17.07 17.79
N ARG A 16 -11.40 -17.07 18.21
CA ARG A 16 -10.34 -16.26 17.60
C ARG A 16 -10.24 -16.57 16.11
N THR A 17 -10.30 -15.52 15.29
CA THR A 17 -10.12 -15.64 13.85
C THR A 17 -8.66 -15.98 13.55
N ASN A 18 -8.42 -17.07 12.83
CA ASN A 18 -7.09 -17.44 12.35
C ASN A 18 -6.94 -17.21 10.84
N LYS A 19 -5.69 -17.28 10.34
CA LYS A 19 -5.36 -17.06 8.93
C LYS A 19 -6.16 -17.96 7.97
N ASP A 20 -6.32 -19.23 8.34
CA ASP A 20 -6.98 -20.23 7.49
C ASP A 20 -8.48 -19.97 7.37
N MET A 21 -9.12 -19.51 8.44
CA MET A 21 -10.52 -19.11 8.44
C MET A 21 -10.78 -17.97 7.46
N VAL A 22 -9.94 -16.93 7.50
CA VAL A 22 -10.03 -15.79 6.57
C VAL A 22 -9.81 -16.27 5.13
N HIS A 23 -8.77 -17.08 4.91
CA HIS A 23 -8.43 -17.60 3.58
C HIS A 23 -9.54 -18.48 2.99
N LYS A 24 -10.14 -19.35 3.82
CA LYS A 24 -11.25 -20.22 3.43
C LYS A 24 -12.48 -19.40 3.06
N LYS A 25 -12.85 -18.41 3.88
CA LYS A 25 -13.98 -17.51 3.61
C LYS A 25 -13.76 -16.71 2.34
N PHE A 26 -12.58 -16.14 2.14
CA PHE A 26 -12.24 -15.42 0.92
C PHE A 26 -12.36 -16.29 -0.35
N LYS A 27 -11.85 -17.52 -0.31
CA LYS A 27 -12.03 -18.49 -1.41
C LYS A 27 -13.50 -18.81 -1.67
N GLN A 28 -14.34 -18.90 -0.63
CA GLN A 28 -15.78 -19.10 -0.81
C GLN A 28 -16.43 -17.91 -1.52
N TYR A 29 -16.05 -16.67 -1.18
CA TYR A 29 -16.57 -15.47 -1.87
C TYR A 29 -16.17 -15.42 -3.34
N LEU A 30 -14.91 -15.74 -3.67
CA LEU A 30 -14.46 -15.81 -5.06
C LEU A 30 -15.22 -16.88 -5.85
N LYS A 31 -15.45 -18.07 -5.26
CA LYS A 31 -16.25 -19.13 -5.91
C LYS A 31 -17.69 -18.72 -6.20
N LYS A 32 -18.31 -17.93 -5.31
CA LYS A 32 -19.68 -17.41 -5.50
C LYS A 32 -19.77 -16.33 -6.57
N ASN A 33 -18.65 -15.72 -6.96
CA ASN A 33 -18.61 -14.60 -7.89
C ASN A 33 -17.67 -14.94 -9.07
N PRO A 34 -18.07 -15.82 -10.00
CA PRO A 34 -17.20 -16.32 -11.07
C PRO A 34 -16.74 -15.24 -12.05
N LYS A 35 -17.41 -14.08 -12.08
CA LYS A 35 -17.01 -12.91 -12.88
C LYS A 35 -15.78 -12.20 -12.32
N LEU A 36 -15.43 -12.43 -11.06
CA LEU A 36 -14.25 -11.82 -10.44
C LEU A 36 -13.02 -12.66 -10.73
N ARG A 37 -11.95 -11.99 -11.18
CA ARG A 37 -10.64 -12.63 -11.31
C ARG A 37 -10.17 -13.09 -9.92
N PRO A 38 -9.71 -14.34 -9.77
CA PRO A 38 -9.11 -14.79 -8.52
C PRO A 38 -7.84 -13.98 -8.22
N ILE A 39 -7.79 -13.39 -7.03
CA ILE A 39 -6.61 -12.70 -6.48
C ILE A 39 -6.24 -13.34 -5.14
N ARG A 40 -5.06 -13.00 -4.60
CA ARG A 40 -4.64 -13.40 -3.25
C ARG A 40 -5.08 -12.33 -2.24
N ILE A 41 -5.26 -12.71 -0.97
CA ILE A 41 -5.60 -11.74 0.09
C ILE A 41 -4.50 -10.68 0.25
N HIS A 42 -3.23 -11.06 0.07
CA HIS A 42 -2.12 -10.09 0.13
C HIS A 42 -2.17 -9.06 -1.00
N ASP A 43 -2.89 -9.32 -2.09
CA ASP A 43 -2.99 -8.36 -3.19
C ASP A 43 -3.79 -7.12 -2.78
N PHE A 44 -4.69 -7.21 -1.78
CA PHE A 44 -5.33 -6.01 -1.21
C PHE A 44 -4.32 -5.06 -0.56
N ARG A 45 -3.29 -5.60 0.09
CA ARG A 45 -2.20 -4.80 0.65
C ARG A 45 -1.39 -4.14 -0.45
N HIS A 46 -1.14 -4.85 -1.54
CA HIS A 46 -0.47 -4.28 -2.72
C HIS A 46 -1.28 -3.16 -3.37
N SER A 47 -2.59 -3.37 -3.56
CA SER A 47 -3.49 -2.34 -4.10
C SER A 47 -3.59 -1.12 -3.20
N HIS A 48 -3.60 -1.31 -1.87
CA HIS A 48 -3.63 -0.20 -0.93
C HIS A 48 -2.37 0.67 -1.05
N VAL A 49 -1.19 0.07 -1.16
CA VAL A 49 0.06 0.83 -1.38
C VAL A 49 0.06 1.53 -2.73
N ALA A 50 -0.34 0.83 -3.80
CA ALA A 50 -0.43 1.43 -5.11
C ALA A 50 -1.37 2.65 -5.13
N LEU A 51 -2.49 2.57 -4.42
CA LEU A 51 -3.42 3.69 -4.27
C LEU A 51 -2.81 4.85 -3.48
N LEU A 52 -2.13 4.58 -2.37
CA LEU A 52 -1.46 5.62 -1.58
C LEU A 52 -0.39 6.34 -2.42
N ILE A 53 0.40 5.59 -3.20
CA ILE A 53 1.41 6.16 -4.10
C ILE A 53 0.76 7.05 -5.16
N HIS A 54 -0.33 6.58 -5.77
CA HIS A 54 -1.05 7.34 -6.79
C HIS A 54 -1.64 8.65 -6.24
N LEU A 55 -2.14 8.64 -5.00
CA LEU A 55 -2.69 9.82 -4.33
C LEU A 55 -1.61 10.76 -3.77
N SER A 56 -0.40 10.24 -3.51
CA SER A 56 0.71 11.03 -2.99
C SER A 56 1.23 12.02 -4.04
N LYS A 57 1.54 13.25 -3.61
CA LYS A 57 1.99 14.33 -4.51
C LYS A 57 3.51 14.33 -4.76
N GLY A 58 4.26 13.37 -4.24
CA GLY A 58 5.72 13.32 -4.41
C GLY A 58 6.44 12.37 -3.46
N ARG A 59 7.78 12.45 -3.40
CA ARG A 59 8.60 11.56 -2.55
C ARG A 59 8.58 11.87 -1.05
N GLU A 60 7.89 12.92 -0.62
CA GLU A 60 7.91 13.34 0.78
C GLU A 60 7.08 12.42 1.70
N GLU A 61 6.33 11.47 1.14
CA GLU A 61 5.47 10.55 1.90
C GLU A 61 6.00 9.10 1.95
N TYR A 62 7.27 8.88 1.56
CA TYR A 62 7.89 7.55 1.58
C TYR A 62 7.96 6.97 3.00
N ASP A 63 8.24 7.82 3.98
CA ASP A 63 8.28 7.42 5.39
C ASP A 63 6.88 7.11 5.93
N THR A 64 5.87 7.90 5.55
CA THR A 64 4.46 7.65 5.90
C THR A 64 3.95 6.33 5.32
N ILE A 65 4.24 6.05 4.05
CA ILE A 65 3.84 4.78 3.40
C ILE A 65 4.58 3.60 4.05
N LYS A 66 5.86 3.76 4.41
CA LYS A 66 6.64 2.74 5.12
C LYS A 66 6.08 2.44 6.52
N GLU A 67 5.72 3.48 7.27
CA GLU A 67 5.10 3.35 8.59
C GLU A 67 3.73 2.66 8.51
N CYS A 68 2.86 3.06 7.58
CA CYS A 68 1.58 2.39 7.33
C CYS A 68 1.74 0.90 6.98
N LEU A 69 2.83 0.56 6.29
CA LEU A 69 3.12 -0.83 5.96
C LEU A 69 3.74 -1.60 7.14
N ARG A 70 4.27 -0.96 8.18
CA ARG A 70 5.04 -1.62 9.24
C ARG A 70 6.13 -2.53 8.66
N HIS A 71 6.73 -2.14 7.53
CA HIS A 71 7.89 -2.85 6.99
C HIS A 71 9.13 -2.43 7.79
N SER A 72 9.92 -3.41 8.25
CA SER A 72 11.21 -3.15 8.91
C SER A 72 12.23 -2.51 7.97
N SER A 73 12.02 -2.56 6.65
CA SER A 73 12.87 -1.91 5.66
C SER A 73 12.09 -1.22 4.54
N ILE A 74 12.57 -0.02 4.18
CA ILE A 74 12.11 0.79 3.04
C ILE A 74 12.45 0.12 1.69
N THR A 75 13.51 -0.68 1.65
CA THR A 75 14.02 -1.30 0.41
C THR A 75 13.00 -2.24 -0.23
N THR A 76 12.29 -3.06 0.56
CA THR A 76 11.25 -3.95 0.01
C THR A 76 10.11 -3.17 -0.66
N THR A 77 9.73 -2.02 -0.10
CA THR A 77 8.67 -1.15 -0.66
C THR A 77 9.16 -0.45 -1.93
N ILE A 78 10.39 0.07 -1.92
CA ILE A 78 10.99 0.72 -3.10
C ILE A 78 11.17 -0.30 -4.23
N ASP A 79 11.73 -1.48 -3.96
CA ASP A 79 11.95 -2.51 -4.98
C ASP A 79 10.63 -3.00 -5.58
N THR A 80 9.56 -3.08 -4.77
CA THR A 80 8.25 -3.58 -5.22
C THR A 80 7.42 -2.52 -5.95
N TYR A 81 7.46 -1.25 -5.53
CA TYR A 81 6.55 -0.20 -6.02
C TYR A 81 7.22 1.00 -6.69
N SER A 82 8.56 1.01 -6.82
CA SER A 82 9.30 2.11 -7.49
C SER A 82 8.72 2.51 -8.84
N HIS A 83 8.25 1.52 -9.61
CA HIS A 83 7.65 1.71 -10.94
C HIS A 83 6.29 2.46 -10.94
N LEU A 84 5.62 2.56 -9.79
CA LEU A 84 4.36 3.29 -9.66
C LEU A 84 4.57 4.79 -9.43
N TYR A 85 5.79 5.20 -9.07
CA TYR A 85 6.10 6.60 -8.91
C TYR A 85 6.34 7.23 -10.27
N PRO A 86 5.76 8.42 -10.55
CA PRO A 86 6.01 9.13 -11.79
C PRO A 86 7.53 9.36 -11.96
N ASN A 87 8.01 9.23 -13.21
CA ASN A 87 9.42 9.40 -13.57
C ASN A 87 9.93 10.77 -13.08
N LYS A 88 10.61 10.76 -11.92
CA LYS A 88 11.16 11.96 -11.28
C LYS A 88 12.25 12.66 -12.08
N GLN A 89 12.79 12.00 -13.10
CA GLN A 89 13.75 12.64 -13.99
C GLN A 89 13.12 13.85 -14.71
N ARG A 90 11.81 13.83 -15.00
CA ARG A 90 11.09 14.99 -15.55
C ARG A 90 10.76 16.05 -14.49
N SER A 91 10.29 15.64 -13.32
CA SER A 91 9.89 16.60 -12.27
C SER A 91 11.07 17.36 -11.63
N VAL A 92 12.30 16.90 -11.81
CA VAL A 92 13.52 17.62 -11.36
C VAL A 92 14.08 18.50 -12.48
N SER A 93 13.89 18.13 -13.75
CA SER A 93 14.25 19.01 -14.87
C SER A 93 13.29 20.17 -15.02
N ASP A 94 11.99 20.01 -14.75
CA ASP A 94 11.02 21.10 -14.93
C ASP A 94 11.36 22.37 -14.09
N PRO A 95 11.70 22.26 -12.80
CA PRO A 95 12.12 23.43 -12.02
C PRO A 95 13.50 23.98 -12.43
N LEU A 96 14.40 23.12 -12.92
CA LEU A 96 15.71 23.54 -13.41
C LEU A 96 15.57 24.32 -14.72
N ASP A 97 14.73 23.86 -15.65
CA ASP A 97 14.41 24.56 -16.89
C ASP A 97 13.79 25.92 -16.62
N ASP A 98 12.97 26.05 -15.58
CA ASP A 98 12.38 27.32 -15.17
C ASP A 98 13.41 28.28 -14.54
N ILE A 99 14.41 27.77 -13.82
CA ILE A 99 15.56 28.56 -13.33
C ILE A 99 16.41 29.06 -14.51
N PHE A 100 16.68 28.21 -15.51
CA PHE A 100 17.48 28.60 -16.68
C PHE A 100 16.75 29.58 -17.60
N LYS A 101 15.41 29.52 -17.71
CA LYS A 101 14.62 30.52 -18.47
C LYS A 101 14.62 31.91 -17.82
N LEU A 102 14.82 31.99 -16.51
CA LEU A 102 14.89 33.27 -15.78
C LEU A 102 16.26 33.95 -15.86
N SER A 103 17.32 33.22 -16.27
CA SER A 103 18.67 33.78 -16.41
C SER A 103 18.98 34.36 -17.79
N ASP A 104 18.05 34.27 -18.75
CA ASP A 104 18.19 34.82 -20.11
C ASP A 104 17.64 36.26 -20.25
N PHE A 105 17.49 36.99 -19.13
CA PHE A 105 17.18 38.43 -19.08
C PHE A 105 18.27 39.22 -18.34
#